data_AF-A0A839TDV6-F1
#
_entry.id   AF-A0A839TDV6-F1
#
_cell.length_a   1.000
_cell.length_b   1.000
_cell.length_c   1.000
_cell.angle_alpha   90.00
_cell.angle_beta   90.00
_cell.angle_gamma   90.00
#
_symmetry.space_group_name_H-M   'P 1'
#
loop_
_entity.id
_entity.type
_entity.pdbx_description
1 polymer ?
#
loop_
_entity_poly.entity_id
_entity_poly.type
_entity_poly.pdbx_seq_one_letter_code
_entity_poly.pdbx_strand_id
1 'polypeptide(L)' 'MHKMSIDELVTELDEARLTAKANGQASAMVTATMSKAKLLGLDKGVNDGDEVKPVSIMINMVDARNPERVC' A
#
# COMPACT_ATOMS: atom_id res chain seq x y z
N MET A 1 -14.54 -16.75 -10.87
CA MET A 1 -13.90 -15.58 -10.24
C MET A 1 -12.61 -15.32 -10.99
N HIS A 2 -12.57 -14.30 -11.84
CA HIS A 2 -11.39 -13.99 -12.66
C HIS A 2 -10.34 -13.35 -11.74
N LYS A 3 -9.16 -13.97 -11.61
CA LYS A 3 -8.05 -13.41 -10.85
C LYS A 3 -7.38 -12.35 -11.73
N MET A 4 -7.91 -11.14 -11.70
CA MET A 4 -7.24 -10.01 -12.35
C MET A 4 -5.94 -9.71 -11.60
N SER A 5 -4.86 -9.67 -12.35
CA SER A 5 -3.55 -9.22 -11.88
C SER A 5 -3.50 -7.70 -11.84
N ILE A 6 -2.56 -7.16 -11.05
CA ILE A 6 -2.33 -5.70 -11.00
C ILE A 6 -1.90 -5.18 -12.38
N ASP A 7 -1.14 -5.96 -13.15
CA ASP A 7 -0.69 -5.58 -14.50
C ASP A 7 -1.85 -5.48 -15.50
N GLU A 8 -2.83 -6.39 -15.42
CA GLU A 8 -4.05 -6.31 -16.25
C GLU A 8 -4.85 -5.05 -15.92
N LEU A 9 -5.00 -4.71 -14.64
CA LEU A 9 -5.66 -3.48 -14.20
C LEU A 9 -4.94 -2.22 -14.70
N VAL A 10 -3.61 -2.21 -14.69
CA VAL A 10 -2.82 -1.09 -15.20
C VAL A 10 -2.97 -0.96 -16.72
N THR A 11 -3.03 -2.09 -17.44
CA THR A 11 -3.19 -2.13 -18.89
C THR A 11 -4.55 -1.58 -19.32
N GLU A 12 -5.64 -2.05 -18.72
CA GLU A 12 -7.00 -1.55 -18.98
C GLU A 12 -7.11 -0.04 -18.70
N LEU A 13 -6.43 0.44 -17.67
CA LEU A 13 -6.43 1.84 -17.29
C LEU A 13 -5.66 2.72 -18.28
N ASP A 14 -4.59 2.20 -18.88
CA ASP A 14 -3.86 2.87 -19.96
C ASP A 14 -4.71 2.94 -21.25
N GLU A 15 -5.46 1.89 -21.57
CA GLU A 15 -6.41 1.88 -22.69
C GLU A 15 -7.55 2.89 -22.49
N ALA A 16 -8.10 2.95 -21.27
CA ALA A 16 -9.10 3.94 -20.89
C ALA A 16 -8.55 5.38 -21.02
N ARG A 17 -7.28 5.61 -20.62
CA ARG A 17 -6.61 6.91 -20.80
C ARG A 17 -6.43 7.27 -22.26
N LEU A 18 -6.05 6.33 -23.13
CA LEU A 18 -5.93 6.57 -24.57
C LEU A 18 -7.28 6.90 -25.21
N THR A 19 -8.33 6.19 -24.81
CA THR A 19 -9.70 6.44 -25.27
C THR A 19 -10.19 7.82 -24.81
N ALA A 20 -9.94 8.19 -23.54
CA ALA A 20 -10.25 9.52 -23.02
C ALA A 20 -9.47 10.63 -23.75
N LYS A 21 -8.20 10.38 -24.11
CA LYS A 21 -7.38 11.31 -24.89
C LYS A 21 -7.97 11.54 -26.29
N ALA A 22 -8.41 10.48 -26.96
CA ALA A 22 -9.04 10.57 -28.28
C ALA A 22 -10.36 11.37 -28.22
N ASN A 23 -11.12 11.20 -27.14
CA ASN A 23 -12.39 11.89 -26.91
C ASN A 23 -12.23 13.31 -26.31
N GLY A 24 -11.01 13.79 -26.10
CA GLY A 24 -10.76 15.11 -25.51
C GLY A 24 -11.20 15.26 -24.04
N GLN A 25 -11.40 14.15 -23.33
CA GLN A 25 -11.85 14.17 -21.94
C GLN A 25 -10.66 14.28 -20.98
N ALA A 26 -10.25 15.52 -20.72
CA ALA A 26 -9.13 15.81 -19.82
C ALA A 26 -9.36 15.29 -18.38
N SER A 27 -10.58 15.40 -17.85
CA SER A 27 -10.92 14.91 -16.51
C SER A 27 -10.76 13.40 -16.37
N ALA A 28 -11.22 12.63 -17.36
CA ALA A 28 -11.08 11.18 -17.40
C ALA A 28 -9.61 10.75 -17.50
N MET A 29 -8.78 11.47 -18.27
CA MET A 29 -7.34 11.21 -18.31
C MET A 29 -6.65 11.43 -16.96
N VAL A 30 -6.99 12.51 -16.26
CA VAL A 30 -6.41 12.82 -14.94
C VAL A 30 -6.80 11.75 -13.94
N THR A 31 -8.07 11.35 -13.91
CA THR A 31 -8.56 10.27 -13.06
C THR A 31 -7.82 8.96 -13.34
N ALA A 32 -7.67 8.56 -14.61
CA ALA A 32 -6.94 7.36 -14.99
C ALA A 32 -5.44 7.42 -14.58
N THR A 33 -4.83 8.59 -14.68
CA THR A 33 -3.43 8.78 -14.28
C THR A 33 -3.26 8.68 -12.76
N MET A 34 -4.19 9.28 -11.99
CA MET A 34 -4.17 9.22 -10.52
C MET A 34 -4.49 7.82 -10.01
N SER A 35 -5.44 7.11 -10.61
CA SER A 35 -5.73 5.72 -10.23
C SER A 35 -4.55 4.79 -10.52
N LYS A 36 -3.77 5.06 -11.58
CA LYS A 36 -2.53 4.32 -11.88
C LYS A 36 -1.48 4.58 -10.81
N ALA A 37 -1.28 5.84 -10.43
CA ALA A 37 -0.38 6.22 -9.34
C ALA A 37 -0.77 5.55 -8.02
N LYS A 38 -2.08 5.46 -7.73
CA LYS A 38 -2.59 4.79 -6.53
C LYS A 38 -2.34 3.29 -6.51
N LEU A 39 -2.52 2.59 -7.64
CA LEU A 39 -2.22 1.16 -7.76
C LEU A 39 -0.73 0.86 -7.59
N LEU A 40 0.13 1.74 -8.10
CA LEU A 40 1.59 1.65 -7.96
C LEU A 40 2.09 2.13 -6.58
N GLY A 41 1.20 2.61 -5.71
CA GLY A 41 1.56 3.12 -4.38
C GLY A 41 2.21 4.51 -4.40
N LEU A 42 2.28 5.19 -5.54
CA LEU A 42 2.87 6.53 -5.70
C LEU A 42 2.02 7.65 -5.08
N ASP A 43 0.73 7.38 -4.81
CA ASP A 43 -0.21 8.29 -4.15
C ASP A 43 0.09 8.46 -2.65
N LYS A 44 0.69 7.42 -2.04
CA LYS A 44 1.20 7.51 -0.69
C LYS A 44 2.59 8.14 -0.84
N GLY A 45 2.76 9.39 -0.40
CA GLY A 45 4.08 10.01 -0.32
C GLY A 45 5.07 9.13 0.45
N VAL A 46 6.36 9.51 0.54
CA VAL A 46 7.34 8.77 1.35
C VAL A 46 6.71 8.51 2.71
N ASN A 47 6.34 7.26 2.94
CA ASN A 47 5.77 6.86 4.20
C ASN A 47 7.00 6.76 5.09
N ASP A 48 7.24 7.76 5.93
CA ASP A 48 8.23 7.70 7.01
C ASP A 48 7.93 6.52 7.98
N GLY A 49 6.85 5.75 7.74
CA GLY A 49 6.54 4.48 8.38
C GLY A 49 7.40 3.28 7.97
N ASP A 50 8.26 3.40 6.95
CA ASP A 50 9.35 2.42 6.68
C ASP A 50 10.63 2.75 7.47
N GLU A 51 10.57 3.67 8.43
CA GLU A 51 11.57 3.68 9.50
C GLU A 51 11.43 2.38 10.30
N VAL A 52 12.53 1.62 10.36
CA VAL A 52 12.62 0.38 11.13
C VAL A 52 12.34 0.71 12.60
N LYS A 53 11.10 0.51 13.04
CA LYS A 53 10.72 0.75 14.43
C LYS A 53 11.41 -0.32 15.29
N PRO A 54 12.16 0.06 16.34
CA PRO A 54 12.77 -0.92 17.22
C PRO A 54 11.67 -1.75 17.89
N VAL A 55 11.80 -3.07 17.80
CA VAL A 55 10.87 -4.01 18.45
C VAL A 55 11.21 -4.05 19.94
N SER A 56 10.28 -3.60 20.78
CA SER A 56 10.41 -3.74 22.23
C SER A 56 10.03 -5.17 22.64
N ILE A 57 11.00 -5.94 23.12
CA ILE A 57 10.78 -7.27 23.69
C ILE A 57 10.90 -7.15 25.20
N MET A 58 9.80 -7.38 25.92
CA MET A 58 9.82 -7.50 27.38
C MET A 58 9.96 -8.97 27.78
N ILE A 59 11.07 -9.31 28.42
CA ILE A 59 11.33 -10.66 28.94
C ILE A 59 11.05 -10.63 30.44
N ASN A 60 9.97 -11.27 30.86
CA ASN A 60 9.66 -11.44 32.28
C ASN A 60 10.27 -12.77 32.74
N MET A 61 11.26 -12.71 33.64
CA MET A 61 11.74 -13.92 34.32
C MET A 61 10.95 -14.11 35.61
N VAL A 62 10.21 -15.22 35.70
CA VAL A 62 9.47 -15.61 36.89
C VAL A 62 10.26 -16.70 37.62
N ASP A 63 10.61 -16.47 38.89
CA ASP A 63 11.18 -17.51 39.75
C ASP A 63 10.08 -18.50 40.13
N ALA A 64 10.22 -19.77 39.71
CA ALA A 64 9.26 -20.83 40.01
C ALA A 64 9.04 -21.07 41.51
N ARG A 65 9.98 -20.67 42.37
CA ARG A 65 9.89 -20.83 43.83
C ARG A 65 9.28 -19.62 44.53
N ASN A 66 9.24 -18.46 43.85
CA ASN A 66 8.63 -17.26 44.38
C ASN A 66 7.98 -16.45 43.24
N PRO A 67 6.76 -16.85 42.82
CA PRO A 67 6.10 -16.29 41.64
C PRO A 67 5.72 -14.81 41.78
N GLU A 68 5.68 -14.29 43.01
CA GLU A 68 5.38 -12.88 43.33
C GLU A 68 6.58 -11.95 43.10
N ARG A 69 7.79 -12.50 42.95
CA ARG A 69 9.02 -11.71 42.76
C ARG A 69 9.29 -11.48 41.28
N VAL A 70 8.68 -10.45 40.73
CA VAL A 70 8.99 -9.94 39.37
C VAL A 70 10.24 -9.06 39.46
N CYS A 71 11.28 -9.41 38.71
CA CYS A 71 12.51 -8.61 38.60
C CYS A 71 12.52 -7.81 37.30
#